data_AF-J9G807-F1
#
_entry.id   AF-J9G807-F1
#
_cell.length_a   1.000
_cell.length_b   1.000
_cell.length_c   1.000
_cell.angle_alpha   90.00
_cell.angle_beta   90.00
_cell.angle_gamma   90.00
#
_symmetry.space_group_name_H-M   'P 1'
#
loop_
_entity.id
_entity.type
_entity.pdbx_description
1 polymer ?
#
loop_
_entity_poly.entity_id
_entity_poly.type
_entity_poly.pdbx_seq_one_letter_code
_entity_poly.pdbx_strand_id
1 'polypeptide(L)' 'MVVDFTSIKEVVQGQLDHQNLNEVLPFNPTAENIAQWVCNQIPFCFKVEVQESEGNAVVYEKE' A
#
# COMPACT_ATOMS: atom_id res chain seq x y z
N MET A 1 19.69 -2.31 -8.71
CA MET A 1 18.27 -2.45 -8.35
C MET A 1 17.96 -1.39 -7.31
N VAL A 2 16.90 -0.59 -7.46
CA VAL A 2 16.60 0.56 -6.57
C VAL A 2 16.02 0.07 -5.23
N VAL A 3 15.12 -0.90 -5.28
CA VAL A 3 14.59 -1.66 -4.14
C VAL A 3 14.35 -3.10 -4.58
N ASP A 4 14.54 -4.07 -3.69
CA ASP A 4 14.27 -5.49 -3.95
C ASP A 4 12.76 -5.75 -4.04
N PHE A 5 12.32 -6.43 -5.10
CA PHE A 5 10.91 -6.74 -5.31
C PHE A 5 10.33 -7.68 -4.24
N THR A 6 11.16 -8.53 -3.65
CA THR A 6 10.78 -9.41 -2.54
C THR A 6 10.43 -8.59 -1.32
N SER A 7 11.24 -7.58 -0.98
CA SER A 7 10.95 -6.69 0.15
C SER A 7 9.65 -5.90 -0.06
N ILE A 8 9.38 -5.44 -1.28
CA ILE A 8 8.09 -4.80 -1.62
C ILE A 8 6.93 -5.76 -1.40
N LYS A 9 7.07 -7.01 -1.88
CA LYS A 9 6.05 -8.06 -1.73
C LYS A 9 5.80 -8.40 -0.25
N GLU A 10 6.84 -8.51 0.57
CA GLU A 10 6.73 -8.80 2.00
C GLU A 10 5.98 -7.69 2.74
N VAL A 11 6.22 -6.43 2.41
CA VAL A 11 5.49 -5.29 3.01
C VAL A 11 4.01 -5.36 2.66
N VAL A 12 3.67 -5.54 1.38
CA VAL A 12 2.27 -5.47 0.93
C VAL A 12 1.52 -6.77 1.28
N GLN A 13 2.00 -7.91 0.82
CA GLN A 13 1.31 -9.19 1.03
C GLN A 13 1.48 -9.72 2.45
N GLY A 14 2.67 -9.56 3.05
CA GLY A 14 2.91 -10.08 4.40
C GLY A 14 2.09 -9.37 5.48
N GLN A 15 1.76 -8.09 5.29
CA GLN A 15 1.02 -7.31 6.28
C GLN A 15 -0.46 -7.13 5.98
N LEU A 16 -0.88 -7.15 4.70
CA LEU A 16 -2.26 -6.83 4.32
C LEU A 16 -3.06 -8.06 3.83
N ASP A 17 -2.41 -9.05 3.21
CA ASP A 17 -3.13 -10.19 2.62
C ASP A 17 -3.71 -11.11 3.69
N HIS A 18 -4.95 -11.59 3.49
CA HIS A 18 -5.68 -12.45 4.44
C HIS A 18 -5.79 -11.88 5.88
N GLN A 19 -5.67 -10.57 6.06
CA GLN A 19 -5.82 -9.90 7.36
C GLN A 19 -7.13 -9.11 7.47
N ASN A 20 -7.57 -8.88 8.71
CA ASN A 20 -8.55 -7.84 8.98
C ASN A 20 -7.84 -6.47 9.03
N LEU A 21 -8.00 -5.67 7.98
CA LEU A 21 -7.33 -4.38 7.82
C LEU A 21 -7.54 -3.42 9.00
N ASN A 22 -8.69 -3.47 9.66
CA ASN A 22 -8.99 -2.62 10.82
C ASN A 22 -8.16 -2.97 12.06
N GLU A 23 -7.68 -4.20 12.17
CA GLU A 23 -6.87 -4.67 13.30
C GLU A 23 -5.36 -4.47 13.05
N VAL A 24 -4.95 -4.46 11.77
CA VAL A 24 -3.53 -4.33 11.39
C VAL A 24 -3.10 -2.89 11.08
N LEU A 25 -4.02 -2.06 10.57
CA LEU A 25 -3.71 -0.66 10.24
C LEU A 25 -4.21 0.27 11.36
N PRO A 26 -3.39 1.24 11.82
CA PRO A 26 -3.75 2.14 12.91
C PRO A 26 -4.69 3.30 12.47
N PHE A 27 -5.41 3.13 11.37
CA PHE A 27 -6.26 4.14 10.73
C PHE A 27 -7.42 3.47 9.99
N ASN A 28 -8.41 4.26 9.55
CA ASN A 28 -9.52 3.77 8.74
C ASN A 28 -9.00 3.30 7.36
N PRO A 29 -9.11 2.01 6.99
CA PRO A 29 -8.43 1.43 5.83
C PRO A 29 -9.17 1.73 4.52
N THR A 30 -9.30 3.01 4.17
CA THR A 30 -9.76 3.45 2.84
C THR A 30 -8.64 3.29 1.82
N ALA A 31 -8.97 3.24 0.53
CA ALA A 31 -7.98 3.10 -0.55
C ALA A 31 -6.93 4.22 -0.53
N GLU A 32 -7.33 5.46 -0.22
CA GLU A 32 -6.45 6.63 -0.05
C GLU A 32 -5.44 6.43 1.08
N ASN A 33 -5.92 6.03 2.26
CA ASN A 33 -5.06 5.86 3.43
C ASN A 33 -4.10 4.68 3.24
N ILE A 34 -4.56 3.59 2.63
CA ILE A 34 -3.71 2.44 2.27
C ILE A 34 -2.64 2.87 1.27
N ALA A 35 -2.99 3.61 0.21
CA ALA A 35 -2.05 4.05 -0.80
C ALA A 35 -0.92 4.90 -0.19
N GLN A 36 -1.28 5.86 0.66
CA GLN A 36 -0.32 6.68 1.38
C GLN A 36 0.56 5.83 2.32
N TRP A 37 -0.04 4.90 3.07
CA TRP A 37 0.70 4.05 4.00
C TRP A 37 1.72 3.18 3.27
N VAL A 38 1.32 2.47 2.20
CA VAL A 38 2.23 1.63 1.40
C VAL A 38 3.38 2.47 0.82
N CYS A 39 3.09 3.68 0.32
CA CYS A 39 4.11 4.58 -0.24
C CYS A 39 5.18 4.96 0.80
N ASN A 40 4.81 5.04 2.07
CA ASN A 40 5.72 5.38 3.16
C ASN A 40 6.55 4.19 3.68
N GLN A 41 6.14 2.95 3.39
CA GLN A 41 6.89 1.75 3.80
C GLN A 41 8.04 1.41 2.84
N ILE A 42 7.94 1.79 1.57
CA ILE A 42 8.89 1.41 0.52
C ILE A 42 9.87 2.56 0.24
N PRO A 43 11.19 2.37 0.38
CA PRO A 43 12.18 3.39 0.04
C PRO A 43 12.05 3.85 -1.41
N PHE A 44 12.18 5.16 -1.66
CA PHE A 44 12.10 5.75 -3.01
C PHE A 44 10.77 5.49 -3.77
N CYS A 45 9.73 5.03 -3.08
CA CYS A 45 8.41 4.90 -3.67
C CYS A 45 7.82 6.30 -3.91
N PHE A 46 7.51 6.58 -5.17
CA PHE A 46 6.95 7.87 -5.61
C PHE A 46 5.46 7.78 -5.93
N LYS A 47 4.94 6.59 -6.22
CA LYS A 47 3.55 6.38 -6.62
C LYS A 47 3.05 5.02 -6.12
N VAL A 48 1.84 5.02 -5.56
CA VAL A 48 1.07 3.82 -5.23
C VAL A 48 -0.33 3.94 -5.81
N GLU A 49 -0.81 2.86 -6.42
CA GLU A 49 -2.17 2.74 -6.92
C GLU A 49 -2.86 1.61 -6.17
N VAL A 50 -3.99 1.92 -5.53
CA VAL A 50 -4.83 0.95 -4.83
C VAL A 50 -6.15 0.85 -5.57
N GLN A 51 -6.50 -0.35 -6.00
CA GLN A 51 -7.76 -0.64 -6.68
C GLN A 51 -8.64 -1.48 -5.76
N GLU A 52 -9.73 -0.89 -5.27
CA GLU A 52 -10.67 -1.59 -4.39
C GLU A 52 -11.61 -2.49 -5.19
N SER A 53 -12.08 -2.00 -6.34
CA SER A 53 -12.92 -2.73 -7.27
C SER A 53 -12.62 -2.33 -8.72
N GLU A 54 -13.14 -3.09 -9.69
CA GLU A 54 -12.91 -2.79 -11.10
C GLU A 54 -13.37 -1.36 -11.43
N GLY A 55 -12.46 -0.52 -11.92
CA GLY A 55 -12.73 0.89 -12.22
C GLY A 55 -12.76 1.84 -11.02
N ASN A 56 -12.65 1.35 -9.77
CA ASN A 56 -12.52 2.18 -8.57
C ASN A 56 -11.10 2.09 -8.01
N ALA A 57 -10.25 3.02 -8.44
CA ALA A 57 -8.85 3.08 -8.05
C ALA A 57 -8.47 4.46 -7.52
N VAL A 58 -7.57 4.46 -6.54
CA VAL A 58 -6.96 5.65 -5.97
C VAL A 58 -5.47 5.63 -6.26
N VAL A 59 -4.94 6.78 -6.65
CA VAL A 59 -3.51 7.00 -6.86
C VAL A 59 -3.00 7.97 -5.80
N TYR A 60 -1.94 7.60 -5.10
CA TYR A 60 -1.15 8.47 -4.25
C TYR A 60 0.21 8.71 -4.92
N GLU A 61 0.60 9.98 -5.06
CA GLU A 61 1.90 10.39 -5.57
C GLU A 61 2.62 11.23 -4.51
N LYS A 62 3.89 10.91 -4.25
CA LYS A 62 4.75 11.61 -3.29
C LYS A 62 5.64 12.59 -4.06
N GLU A 63 5.61 13.86 -3.65
CA GLU A 63 6.47 14.93 -4.19
C GLU A 63 7.97 14.66 -3.99
#